data_AF-A0A955G7D7-F1
#
_entry.id   AF-A0A955G7D7-F1
#
_cell.length_a   1.000
_cell.length_b   1.000
_cell.length_c   1.000
_cell.angle_alpha   90.00
_cell.angle_beta   90.00
_cell.angle_gamma   90.00
#
_symmetry.space_group_name_H-M   'P 1'
#
loop_
_entity.id
_entity.type
_entity.pdbx_description
1 polymer ?
#
loop_
_entity_poly.entity_id
_entity_poly.type
_entity_poly.pdbx_seq_one_letter_code
_entity_poly.pdbx_strand_id
1 'polypeptide(L)'
;MAHKNRYDSTRQWYAIHTYSGYEEKVADSIRQRAETVDMADKIFDAMVPKEKQIQIKNGKRKVIEAKIFQGYVLVEMKLTDETWYIVRNTPGVTGFVGSGTEPTPVSDSEIAKIKKRMGVEDPKHQIDFQPGEVVNITDGPFKG
;
A
#
# COMPACT_ATOMS: atom_id res chain seq x y z
N MET A 1 6.88 31.56 16.48
CA MET A 1 7.22 30.52 15.50
C MET A 1 6.36 29.32 15.84
N ALA A 2 5.42 28.93 14.96
CA ALA A 2 4.50 27.84 15.26
C ALA A 2 5.26 26.52 15.24
N HIS A 3 5.30 25.81 16.37
CA HIS A 3 5.62 24.38 16.39
C HIS A 3 4.51 23.67 15.61
N LYS A 4 4.73 23.47 14.30
CA LYS A 4 3.90 22.59 13.50
C LYS A 4 4.25 21.18 14.00
N ASN A 5 3.32 20.59 14.75
CA ASN A 5 3.52 19.29 15.36
C ASN A 5 3.89 18.29 14.25
N ARG A 6 5.13 17.77 14.26
CA ARG A 6 5.66 16.89 13.21
C ARG A 6 4.93 15.56 13.14
N TYR A 7 4.21 15.22 14.20
CA TYR A 7 3.58 13.93 14.40
C TYR A 7 2.07 14.10 14.33
N ASP A 8 1.50 13.50 13.31
CA ASP A 8 0.06 13.41 13.12
C ASP A 8 -0.36 12.00 13.54
N SER A 9 -1.27 11.93 14.51
CA SER A 9 -1.85 10.67 14.99
C SER A 9 -2.87 10.09 14.02
N THR A 10 -3.17 10.81 12.92
CA THR A 10 -4.06 10.34 11.87
C THR A 10 -3.35 9.39 10.91
N ARG A 11 -4.11 8.42 10.41
CA ARG A 11 -3.68 7.44 9.41
C ARG A 11 -3.59 8.15 8.06
N GLN A 12 -2.39 8.25 7.50
CA GLN A 12 -2.13 8.92 6.23
C GLN A 12 -1.24 8.05 5.34
N TRP A 13 -1.35 8.27 4.03
CA TRP A 13 -0.45 7.65 3.06
C TRP A 13 0.79 8.52 2.85
N TYR A 14 1.96 7.89 2.85
CA TYR A 14 3.24 8.53 2.56
C TYR A 14 3.93 7.80 1.41
N ALA A 15 4.57 8.56 0.53
CA ALA A 15 5.39 8.00 -0.52
C ALA A 15 6.87 7.94 -0.09
N ILE A 16 7.51 6.82 -0.40
CA ILE A 16 8.90 6.53 -0.07
C ILE A 16 9.67 6.34 -1.36
N HIS A 17 10.81 7.01 -1.48
CA HIS A 17 11.79 6.73 -2.52
C HIS A 17 12.64 5.51 -2.15
N THR A 18 12.81 4.62 -3.12
CA THR A 18 13.66 3.44 -3.01
C THR A 18 14.59 3.36 -4.22
N TYR A 19 15.62 2.53 -4.11
CA TYR A 19 16.36 2.12 -5.32
C TYR A 19 15.42 1.35 -6.26
N SER A 20 15.55 1.61 -7.57
CA SER A 20 14.80 0.88 -8.59
C SER A 20 15.13 -0.61 -8.53
N GLY A 21 14.11 -1.47 -8.58
CA GLY A 21 14.23 -2.92 -8.44
C GLY A 21 14.12 -3.43 -7.00
N TYR A 22 14.15 -2.56 -6.00
CA TYR A 22 14.01 -2.93 -4.58
C TYR A 22 12.61 -2.69 -4.02
N GLU A 23 11.68 -2.15 -4.81
CA GLU A 23 10.36 -1.69 -4.34
C GLU A 23 9.59 -2.81 -3.64
N GLU A 24 9.53 -4.02 -4.24
CA GLU A 24 8.84 -5.18 -3.65
C GLU A 24 9.45 -5.56 -2.30
N LYS A 25 10.78 -5.67 -2.28
CA LYS A 25 11.52 -6.08 -1.09
C LYS A 25 11.33 -5.08 0.05
N VAL A 26 11.32 -3.78 -0.27
CA VAL A 26 11.06 -2.72 0.71
C VAL A 26 9.62 -2.81 1.22
N ALA A 27 8.63 -2.94 0.34
CA ALA A 27 7.22 -3.07 0.74
C ALA A 27 6.99 -4.29 1.64
N ASP A 28 7.54 -5.44 1.27
CA ASP A 28 7.45 -6.68 2.05
C ASP A 28 8.15 -6.54 3.41
N SER A 29 9.33 -5.92 3.44
CA SER A 29 10.06 -5.68 4.70
C SER A 29 9.28 -4.75 5.64
N ILE A 30 8.60 -3.75 5.09
CA ILE A 30 7.77 -2.84 5.88
C ILE A 30 6.51 -3.56 6.38
N ARG A 31 5.85 -4.39 5.57
CA ARG A 31 4.70 -5.21 6.00
C ARG A 31 5.07 -6.16 7.13
N GLN A 32 6.20 -6.88 6.99
CA GLN A 32 6.69 -7.76 8.06
C GLN A 32 6.95 -7.01 9.37
N ARG A 33 7.47 -5.77 9.29
CA ARG A 33 7.66 -4.94 10.47
C ARG A 33 6.33 -4.43 11.04
N ALA A 34 5.35 -4.15 10.20
CA ALA A 34 4.00 -3.75 10.61
C ALA A 34 3.27 -4.84 11.40
N GLU A 35 3.55 -6.12 11.13
CA GLU A 35 2.98 -7.25 11.87
C GLU A 35 3.51 -7.39 13.31
N THR A 36 4.55 -6.65 13.69
CA THR A 36 5.06 -6.64 15.06
C THR A 36 4.10 -5.92 16.01
N VAL A 37 4.00 -6.40 17.25
CA VAL A 37 3.05 -5.89 18.27
C VAL A 37 3.20 -4.36 18.46
N ASP A 38 4.42 -3.85 18.39
CA ASP A 38 4.70 -2.42 18.63
C ASP A 38 4.32 -1.52 17.43
N MET A 39 4.07 -2.09 16.25
CA MET A 39 3.87 -1.37 14.99
C MET A 39 2.51 -1.61 14.34
N ALA A 40 1.77 -2.63 14.75
CA ALA A 40 0.47 -2.98 14.18
C ALA A 40 -0.58 -1.85 14.29
N ASP A 41 -0.45 -0.97 15.29
CA ASP A 41 -1.33 0.18 15.50
C ASP A 41 -0.84 1.48 14.82
N LYS A 42 0.35 1.42 14.20
CA LYS A 42 1.05 2.58 13.60
C LYS A 42 1.28 2.45 12.10
N ILE A 43 1.60 1.26 11.59
CA ILE A 43 1.77 0.98 10.16
C ILE A 43 0.66 0.00 9.75
N PHE A 44 -0.14 0.38 8.77
CA PHE A 44 -1.32 -0.38 8.37
C PHE A 44 -1.12 -1.14 7.07
N ASP A 45 -0.40 -0.55 6.11
CA ASP A 45 -0.17 -1.18 4.81
C ASP A 45 1.09 -0.60 4.13
N ALA A 46 1.69 -1.39 3.24
CA ALA A 46 2.76 -0.95 2.35
C ALA A 46 2.60 -1.61 0.97
N MET A 47 2.45 -0.81 -0.08
CA MET A 47 2.20 -1.28 -1.43
C MET A 47 3.13 -0.66 -2.47
N VAL A 48 3.46 -1.44 -3.51
CA VAL A 48 4.08 -0.94 -4.72
C VAL A 48 2.97 -0.60 -5.72
N PRO A 49 2.88 0.64 -6.22
CA PRO A 49 1.82 1.02 -7.15
C PRO A 49 2.06 0.35 -8.51
N LYS A 50 1.23 -0.65 -8.85
CA LYS A 50 1.28 -1.41 -10.11
C LYS A 50 -0.07 -1.47 -10.80
N GLU A 51 -0.09 -1.30 -12.11
CA GLU A 51 -1.26 -1.48 -12.95
C GLU A 51 -1.20 -2.79 -13.75
N LYS A 52 -2.36 -3.40 -13.97
CA LYS A 52 -2.49 -4.57 -14.84
C LYS A 52 -2.52 -4.12 -16.29
N GLN A 53 -1.54 -4.55 -17.08
CA GLN A 53 -1.48 -4.32 -18.53
C GLN A 53 -1.67 -5.63 -19.29
N ILE A 54 -2.31 -5.57 -20.45
CA ILE A 54 -2.41 -6.72 -21.36
C ILE A 54 -1.24 -6.63 -22.35
N GLN A 55 -0.29 -7.54 -22.23
CA GLN A 55 0.77 -7.70 -23.20
C GLN A 55 0.41 -8.80 -24.19
N ILE A 56 0.44 -8.49 -25.49
CA ILE A 56 0.29 -9.50 -26.55
C ILE A 56 1.70 -9.99 -26.91
N LYS A 57 2.00 -11.25 -26.60
CA LYS A 57 3.26 -11.89 -26.98
C LYS A 57 2.94 -13.17 -27.73
N ASN A 58 3.45 -13.32 -28.95
CA ASN A 58 3.20 -14.46 -29.83
C ASN A 58 1.69 -14.75 -30.06
N GLY A 59 0.88 -13.70 -30.24
CA GLY A 59 -0.57 -13.82 -30.46
C GLY A 59 -1.40 -14.19 -29.22
N LYS A 60 -0.76 -14.48 -28.08
CA LYS A 60 -1.45 -14.74 -26.81
C LYS A 60 -1.49 -13.47 -25.95
N ARG A 61 -2.67 -13.15 -25.42
CA ARG A 61 -2.87 -12.08 -24.44
C ARG A 61 -2.40 -12.59 -23.06
N LYS A 62 -1.43 -11.90 -22.46
CA LYS A 62 -0.98 -12.14 -21.08
C LYS A 62 -1.23 -10.89 -20.25
N VAL A 63 -1.84 -11.04 -19.08
CA VAL A 63 -1.90 -9.96 -18.09
C VAL A 63 -0.55 -9.89 -17.38
N ILE A 64 0.07 -8.73 -17.40
CA ILE A 64 1.32 -8.42 -16.70
C ILE A 64 1.08 -7.28 -15.72
N GLU A 65 1.82 -7.26 -14.63
CA GLU A 65 1.81 -6.13 -13.69
C GLU A 65 2.95 -5.18 -14.06
N ALA A 66 2.62 -3.93 -14.39
CA ALA A 66 3.58 -2.89 -14.70
C ALA A 66 3.58 -1.84 -13.58
N LYS A 67 4.76 -1.43 -13.12
CA LYS A 67 4.89 -0.39 -12.08
C LYS A 67 4.39 0.95 -12.64
N ILE A 68 3.52 1.63 -11.90
CA ILE A 68 3.02 2.97 -12.24
C ILE A 68 4.13 4.00 -11.99
N PHE A 69 4.86 3.84 -10.88
CA PHE A 69 5.98 4.69 -10.50
C PHE A 69 7.20 3.83 -10.14
N GLN A 70 8.31 3.99 -10.85
CA GLN A 70 9.55 3.26 -10.56
C GLN A 70 10.29 3.90 -9.38
N GLY A 71 10.77 3.08 -8.43
CA GLY A 71 11.47 3.55 -7.24
C GLY A 71 10.56 4.15 -6.17
N TYR A 72 9.26 3.83 -6.18
CA TYR A 72 8.30 4.32 -5.16
C TYR A 72 7.60 3.17 -4.45
N VAL A 73 7.43 3.35 -3.15
CA VAL A 73 6.57 2.51 -2.29
C VAL A 73 5.62 3.45 -1.55
N LEU A 74 4.33 3.10 -1.51
CA LEU A 74 3.32 3.81 -0.75
C LEU A 74 3.12 3.09 0.59
N VAL A 75 3.17 3.82 1.69
CA VAL A 75 2.98 3.27 3.04
C VAL A 75 1.90 4.04 3.77
N GLU A 76 0.96 3.30 4.33
CA GLU A 76 -0.11 3.84 5.15
C GLU A 76 0.27 3.72 6.61
N MET A 77 0.48 4.85 7.29
CA MET A 77 0.94 4.86 8.66
C MET A 77 0.51 6.14 9.40
N LYS A 78 0.61 6.10 10.73
CA LYS A 78 0.67 7.30 11.57
C LYS A 78 2.12 7.78 11.60
N LEU A 79 2.35 9.06 11.36
CA LEU A 79 3.69 9.61 11.37
C LEU A 79 4.14 9.88 12.81
N THR A 80 5.03 9.03 13.31
CA THR A 80 5.69 9.11 14.62
C THR A 80 7.20 9.00 14.42
N ASP A 81 8.01 9.34 15.41
CA ASP A 81 9.46 9.16 15.33
C ASP A 81 9.86 7.70 15.06
N GLU A 82 9.14 6.76 15.68
CA GLU A 82 9.39 5.33 15.51
C GLU A 82 9.08 4.86 14.10
N THR A 83 7.88 5.18 13.57
CA THR A 83 7.51 4.79 12.20
C THR A 83 8.40 5.45 11.17
N TRP A 84 8.75 6.73 11.36
CA TRP A 84 9.70 7.44 10.53
C TRP A 84 11.07 6.75 10.52
N TYR A 85 11.61 6.43 11.70
CA TYR A 85 12.91 5.77 11.86
C TYR A 85 12.92 4.38 11.23
N ILE A 86 11.89 3.57 11.48
CA ILE A 86 11.78 2.21 10.97
C ILE A 86 11.77 2.20 9.45
N VAL A 87 10.92 3.03 8.84
CA VAL A 87 10.82 3.12 7.38
C VAL A 87 12.13 3.63 6.79
N ARG A 88 12.73 4.67 7.38
CA ARG A 88 13.97 5.28 6.87
C ARG A 88 15.16 4.32 6.90
N ASN A 89 15.19 3.41 7.88
CA ASN A 89 16.24 2.40 8.06
C ASN A 89 15.90 1.04 7.42
N THR A 90 14.83 0.95 6.64
CA THR A 90 14.56 -0.24 5.82
C THR A 90 15.57 -0.30 4.67
N PRO A 91 16.30 -1.42 4.47
CA PRO A 91 17.24 -1.56 3.37
C PRO A 91 16.59 -1.32 2.00
N GLY A 92 17.17 -0.43 1.20
CA GLY A 92 16.65 -0.06 -0.11
C GLY A 92 15.88 1.27 -0.13
N VAL A 93 15.56 1.84 1.04
CA VAL A 93 14.95 3.17 1.18
C VAL A 93 16.01 4.26 1.05
N THR A 94 15.76 5.22 0.16
CA THR A 94 16.62 6.40 0.00
C THR A 94 16.09 7.61 0.76
N GLY A 95 14.76 7.71 0.94
CA GLY A 95 14.14 8.75 1.76
C GLY A 95 12.62 8.82 1.61
N PHE A 96 12.00 9.71 2.37
CA PHE A 96 10.59 10.07 2.19
C PHE A 96 10.43 11.12 1.10
N VAL A 97 9.29 11.11 0.42
CA VAL A 97 8.88 12.20 -0.45
C VAL A 97 8.36 13.35 0.41
N GLY A 98 8.89 14.56 0.20
CA GLY A 98 8.41 15.76 0.88
C GLY A 98 9.37 16.93 0.78
N SER A 99 9.04 18.01 1.49
CA SER A 99 9.87 19.20 1.58
C SER A 99 11.05 18.97 2.54
N GLY A 100 12.17 18.51 1.97
CA GLY A 100 13.43 18.30 2.70
C GLY A 100 13.44 16.99 3.49
N THR A 101 13.46 17.09 4.81
CA THR A 101 13.52 15.92 5.72
C THR A 101 12.15 15.51 6.26
N GLU A 102 11.11 16.33 6.04
CA GLU A 102 9.76 16.09 6.55
C GLU A 102 8.90 15.37 5.49
N PRO A 103 8.34 14.18 5.82
CA PRO A 103 7.44 13.48 4.91
C PRO A 103 6.20 14.30 4.63
N THR A 104 5.80 14.36 3.36
CA THR A 104 4.53 14.99 2.97
C THR A 104 3.49 13.89 2.75
N PRO A 105 2.31 13.96 3.39
CA PRO A 105 1.25 13.00 3.15
C PRO A 105 0.73 13.14 1.72
N VAL A 106 0.50 12.00 1.08
CA VAL A 106 -0.18 11.90 -0.21
C VAL A 106 -1.66 12.13 0.02
N SER A 107 -2.28 12.99 -0.80
CA SER A 107 -3.70 13.29 -0.63
C SER A 107 -4.57 12.06 -0.92
N ASP A 108 -5.68 11.91 -0.20
CA ASP A 108 -6.63 10.81 -0.43
C ASP A 108 -7.12 10.77 -1.89
N SER A 109 -7.26 11.94 -2.50
CA SER A 109 -7.64 12.07 -3.91
C SER A 109 -6.61 11.47 -4.88
N GLU A 110 -5.33 11.54 -4.55
CA GLU A 110 -4.25 10.94 -5.34
C GLU A 110 -4.17 9.44 -5.10
N ILE A 111 -4.27 9.01 -3.84
CA ILE A 111 -4.34 7.58 -3.50
C ILE A 111 -5.51 6.90 -4.18
N ALA A 112 -6.69 7.52 -4.18
CA ALA A 112 -7.87 7.00 -4.89
C ALA A 112 -7.62 6.88 -6.40
N LYS A 113 -6.96 7.87 -7.03
CA LYS A 113 -6.58 7.79 -8.45
C LYS A 113 -5.58 6.66 -8.72
N ILE A 114 -4.61 6.47 -7.83
CA ILE A 114 -3.62 5.39 -7.94
C ILE A 114 -4.30 4.03 -7.79
N LYS A 115 -5.08 3.82 -6.73
CA LYS A 115 -5.85 2.58 -6.50
C LYS A 115 -6.76 2.23 -7.69
N LYS A 116 -7.45 3.24 -8.25
CA LYS A 116 -8.27 3.08 -9.46
C LYS A 116 -7.44 2.61 -10.67
N ARG A 117 -6.23 3.15 -10.87
CA ARG A 117 -5.30 2.71 -11.94
C ARG A 117 -4.77 1.29 -11.71
N MET A 118 -4.56 0.91 -10.46
CA MET A 118 -4.16 -0.46 -10.11
C MET A 118 -5.25 -1.49 -10.43
N GLY A 119 -6.48 -1.05 -10.73
CA GLY A 119 -7.63 -1.94 -10.90
C GLY A 119 -8.11 -2.52 -9.57
N VAL A 120 -7.74 -1.87 -8.45
CA VAL A 120 -8.31 -2.15 -7.14
C VAL A 120 -9.61 -1.36 -7.06
N GLU A 121 -10.71 -1.94 -7.54
CA GLU A 121 -12.00 -1.64 -6.93
C GLU A 121 -11.88 -2.02 -5.44
N ASP A 122 -12.36 -1.17 -4.53
CA ASP A 122 -12.24 -1.33 -3.08
C ASP A 122 -12.27 -2.81 -2.67
N PRO A 123 -11.35 -3.29 -1.83
CA PRO A 123 -11.40 -4.66 -1.36
C PRO A 123 -12.73 -4.84 -0.63
N LYS A 124 -13.70 -5.46 -1.30
CA LYS A 124 -14.80 -6.14 -0.63
C LYS A 124 -14.11 -7.17 0.24
N HIS A 125 -14.04 -6.87 1.54
CA HIS A 125 -13.44 -7.68 2.59
C HIS A 125 -13.37 -9.15 2.19
N GLN A 126 -12.16 -9.64 1.97
CA GLN A 126 -11.92 -11.08 1.89
C GLN A 126 -12.09 -11.60 3.31
N ILE A 127 -13.34 -11.91 3.68
CA ILE A 127 -13.64 -12.68 4.87
C ILE A 127 -13.20 -14.11 4.54
N ASP A 128 -12.20 -14.59 5.26
CA ASP A 128 -11.75 -15.97 5.21
C ASP A 128 -12.90 -16.88 5.69
N PHE A 129 -13.57 -17.57 4.77
CA PHE A 129 -14.50 -18.63 5.13
C PHE A 129 -13.72 -19.92 5.39
N GLN A 130 -13.86 -20.46 6.60
CA GLN A 130 -13.34 -21.79 6.94
C GLN A 130 -14.33 -22.89 6.52
N PRO A 131 -13.87 -24.12 6.21
CA PRO A 131 -14.75 -25.22 5.87
C PRO A 131 -15.69 -25.56 7.04
N GLY A 132 -16.98 -25.24 6.91
CA GLY A 132 -18.00 -25.49 7.95
C GLY A 132 -19.04 -24.38 8.14
N GLU A 133 -18.87 -23.22 7.50
CA GLU A 133 -19.78 -22.09 7.65
C GLU A 133 -21.03 -22.20 6.75
N VAL A 134 -22.21 -22.01 7.34
CA VAL A 134 -23.50 -22.11 6.66
C VAL A 134 -23.74 -20.82 5.86
N VAL A 135 -23.57 -20.90 4.53
CA VAL A 135 -23.88 -19.80 3.63
C VAL A 135 -25.36 -19.82 3.23
N ASN A 136 -26.07 -18.70 3.44
CA ASN A 136 -27.42 -18.51 2.92
C ASN A 136 -27.35 -17.97 1.49
N ILE A 137 -27.91 -18.73 0.54
CA ILE A 137 -28.04 -18.33 -0.85
C ILE A 137 -29.11 -17.24 -0.93
N THR A 138 -28.74 -16.03 -1.36
CA THR A 138 -29.67 -14.89 -1.45
C THR A 138 -30.11 -14.53 -2.87
N ASP A 139 -29.58 -15.14 -3.93
CA ASP A 139 -30.21 -15.07 -5.27
C ASP A 139 -29.68 -16.12 -6.27
N GLY A 140 -30.57 -16.70 -7.08
CA GLY A 140 -30.28 -17.75 -8.07
C GLY A 140 -31.53 -18.47 -8.60
N PRO A 141 -31.46 -19.18 -9.74
CA PRO A 141 -32.60 -19.57 -10.61
C PRO A 141 -33.52 -20.68 -10.06
N PHE A 142 -33.53 -20.93 -8.76
CA PHE A 142 -34.43 -21.86 -8.07
C PHE A 142 -35.44 -21.12 -7.17
N LYS A 143 -36.01 -20.01 -7.65
CA LYS A 143 -37.35 -19.61 -7.20
C LYS A 143 -38.35 -20.63 -7.78
N GLY A 144 -38.71 -21.61 -6.97
CA GLY A 144 -39.99 -22.31 -7.10
C GLY A 144 -41.09 -21.46 -6.48
#